data_AF-A0A1B6K4B6-F1
#
_entry.id   AF-A0A1B6K4B6-F1
#
_cell.length_a   1.000
_cell.length_b   1.000
_cell.length_c   1.000
_cell.angle_alpha   90.00
_cell.angle_beta   90.00
_cell.angle_gamma   90.00
#
_symmetry.space_group_name_H-M   'P 1'
#
loop_
_entity.id
_entity.type
_entity.pdbx_description
1 polymer ?
#
loop_
_entity_poly.entity_id
_entity_poly.type
_entity_poly.pdbx_seq_one_letter_code
_entity_poly.pdbx_strand_id
1 'polypeptide(L)'
;YVVDLKRFRRIAAGDRLRGQYQALSQDPNSLSNLDQDLPNNMIHQVAIKSLPQEWLWCETWCDDNSKTSAKTIDLCNNPLTKEAKLTAAMRIVEEWKDYDEEIKRVQLRLGATDDHEDEENTSHRQSHSQHTEL
;
A
#
# COMPACT_ATOMS: atom_id res chain seq x y z
N TYR A 1 4.43 7.29 -7.78
CA TYR A 1 4.81 7.56 -9.19
C TYR A 1 4.51 9.02 -9.53
N VAL A 2 4.99 9.53 -10.68
CA VAL A 2 4.72 10.90 -11.15
C VAL A 2 4.16 10.85 -12.58
N VAL A 3 3.17 11.69 -12.88
CA VAL A 3 2.57 11.79 -14.22
C VAL A 3 2.74 13.21 -14.76
N ASP A 4 3.51 13.37 -15.84
CA ASP A 4 3.46 14.59 -16.65
C ASP A 4 2.15 14.59 -17.45
N LEU A 5 1.12 15.23 -16.89
CA LEU A 5 -0.21 15.27 -17.49
C LEU A 5 -0.23 15.91 -18.88
N LYS A 6 0.61 16.92 -19.15
CA LYS A 6 0.67 17.57 -20.47
C LYS A 6 1.22 16.60 -21.51
N ARG A 7 2.32 15.90 -21.18
CA ARG A 7 2.89 14.87 -22.06
C ARG A 7 1.97 13.67 -22.21
N PHE A 8 1.40 13.19 -21.10
CA PHE A 8 0.50 12.03 -21.05
C PHE A 8 -0.71 12.21 -21.98
N ARG A 9 -1.33 13.38 -21.95
CA ARG A 9 -2.41 13.76 -22.88
C ARG A 9 -1.91 13.87 -24.33
N ARG A 10 -0.77 14.52 -24.56
CA ARG A 10 -0.20 14.72 -25.90
C ARG A 10 0.06 13.41 -26.64
N ILE A 11 0.44 12.34 -25.93
CA ILE A 11 0.73 11.02 -26.53
C ILE A 11 -0.47 10.05 -26.47
N ALA A 12 -1.63 10.52 -26.00
CA ALA A 12 -2.83 9.70 -25.78
C ALA A 12 -2.55 8.42 -24.96
N ALA A 13 -1.66 8.51 -23.94
CA ALA A 13 -1.27 7.35 -23.15
C ALA A 13 -2.46 6.70 -22.43
N GLY A 14 -3.41 7.50 -21.95
CA GLY A 14 -4.63 7.00 -21.30
C GLY A 14 -5.51 6.15 -22.20
N ASP A 15 -5.65 6.52 -23.49
CA ASP A 15 -6.43 5.72 -24.44
C ASP A 15 -5.75 4.39 -24.73
N ARG A 16 -4.42 4.39 -24.87
CA ARG A 16 -3.64 3.15 -25.05
C ARG A 16 -3.75 2.21 -23.86
N LEU A 17 -3.61 2.74 -22.64
CA LEU A 17 -3.75 1.97 -21.40
C LEU A 17 -5.16 1.37 -21.28
N ARG A 18 -6.21 2.15 -21.57
CA ARG A 18 -7.59 1.65 -21.58
C ARG A 18 -7.83 0.58 -22.63
N GLY A 19 -7.32 0.76 -23.85
CA GLY A 19 -7.41 -0.23 -24.92
C GLY A 19 -6.75 -1.54 -24.56
N GLN A 20 -5.54 -1.49 -23.99
CA GLN A 20 -4.82 -2.68 -23.53
C GLN A 20 -5.56 -3.36 -22.37
N TYR A 21 -6.03 -2.59 -21.40
CA TYR A 21 -6.83 -3.12 -20.29
C TYR A 21 -8.04 -3.90 -20.82
N GLN A 22 -8.83 -3.32 -21.74
CA GLN A 22 -10.02 -3.96 -22.31
C GLN A 22 -9.71 -5.29 -23.01
N ALA A 23 -8.53 -5.40 -23.63
CA ALA A 23 -8.09 -6.63 -24.27
C ALA A 23 -7.68 -7.71 -23.26
N LEU A 24 -6.97 -7.32 -22.19
CA LEU A 24 -6.49 -8.25 -21.16
C LEU A 24 -7.59 -8.68 -20.19
N SER A 25 -8.48 -7.77 -19.80
CA SER A 25 -9.49 -7.96 -18.76
C SER A 25 -10.53 -9.04 -19.05
N GLN A 26 -10.53 -9.63 -20.25
CA GLN A 26 -11.37 -10.78 -20.59
C GLN A 26 -10.94 -12.05 -19.85
N ASP A 27 -9.64 -12.20 -19.57
CA ASP A 27 -9.11 -13.30 -18.77
C ASP A 27 -8.90 -12.83 -17.32
N PRO A 28 -9.59 -13.43 -16.33
CA PRO A 28 -9.46 -13.04 -14.92
C PRO A 28 -8.06 -13.28 -14.34
N ASN A 29 -7.22 -14.09 -14.99
CA ASN A 29 -5.85 -14.37 -14.53
C ASN A 29 -4.79 -13.45 -15.16
N SER A 30 -5.18 -12.53 -16.03
CA SER A 30 -4.24 -11.72 -16.83
C SER A 30 -3.60 -10.55 -16.05
N LEU A 31 -4.31 -9.99 -15.07
CA LEU A 31 -3.93 -8.77 -14.36
C LEU A 31 -4.18 -8.97 -12.86
N SER A 32 -3.21 -9.56 -12.18
CA SER A 32 -3.29 -9.86 -10.75
C SER A 32 -3.28 -8.59 -9.89
N ASN A 33 -2.52 -7.59 -10.32
CA ASN A 33 -2.42 -6.29 -9.69
C ASN A 33 -2.45 -5.19 -10.75
N LEU A 34 -3.65 -4.82 -11.18
CA LEU A 34 -3.91 -3.95 -12.33
C LEU A 34 -3.04 -2.68 -12.36
N ASP A 35 -2.90 -2.00 -11.22
CA ASP A 35 -2.20 -0.72 -11.11
C ASP A 35 -0.68 -0.84 -11.32
N GLN A 36 -0.11 -2.03 -11.14
CA GLN A 36 1.31 -2.33 -11.39
C GLN A 36 1.49 -3.07 -12.72
N ASP A 37 0.69 -4.12 -12.95
CA ASP A 37 0.83 -5.03 -14.09
C ASP A 37 0.58 -4.31 -15.41
N LEU A 38 -0.43 -3.44 -15.49
CA LEU A 38 -0.77 -2.77 -16.74
C LEU A 38 0.32 -1.79 -17.20
N PRO A 39 0.82 -0.86 -16.34
CA PRO A 39 1.98 -0.04 -16.70
C PRO A 39 3.22 -0.88 -17.07
N ASN A 40 3.50 -1.95 -16.32
CA ASN A 40 4.64 -2.83 -16.58
C ASN A 40 4.53 -3.52 -17.95
N ASN A 41 3.36 -4.06 -18.28
CA ASN A 41 3.06 -4.68 -19.58
C ASN A 41 3.21 -3.68 -20.74
N MET A 42 2.90 -2.41 -20.48
CA MET A 42 2.86 -1.34 -21.48
C MET A 42 4.15 -0.52 -21.58
N ILE A 43 5.24 -0.89 -20.89
CA ILE A 43 6.47 -0.09 -20.80
C ILE A 43 7.07 0.27 -22.17
N HIS A 44 6.93 -0.61 -23.18
CA HIS A 44 7.42 -0.37 -24.54
C HIS A 44 6.49 0.53 -25.38
N GLN A 45 5.21 0.64 -25.02
CA GLN A 45 4.21 1.44 -25.74
C GLN A 45 3.95 2.81 -25.09
N VAL A 46 4.11 2.87 -23.77
CA VAL A 46 4.00 4.06 -22.93
C VAL A 46 5.26 4.10 -22.07
N ALA A 47 6.26 4.89 -22.51
CA ALA A 47 7.57 4.93 -21.88
C ALA A 47 7.47 5.34 -20.40
N ILE A 48 8.11 4.53 -19.53
CA ILE A 48 8.25 4.79 -18.11
C ILE A 48 9.66 5.28 -17.83
N LYS A 49 9.78 6.37 -17.06
CA LYS A 49 11.06 6.81 -16.52
C LYS A 49 11.23 6.23 -15.12
N SER A 50 12.27 5.44 -14.91
CA SER A 50 12.63 4.93 -13.59
C SER A 50 13.10 6.07 -12.70
N LEU A 51 12.57 6.13 -11.48
CA LEU A 51 13.08 7.02 -10.43
C LEU A 51 14.28 6.36 -9.75
N PRO A 52 15.21 7.14 -9.17
CA PRO A 52 16.26 6.60 -8.30
C PRO A 52 15.69 5.77 -7.14
N GLN A 53 16.41 4.73 -6.71
CA GLN A 53 15.95 3.77 -5.70
C GLN A 53 15.57 4.43 -4.37
N GLU A 54 16.27 5.49 -3.97
CA GLU A 54 15.98 6.27 -2.76
C GLU A 54 14.53 6.81 -2.68
N TRP A 55 13.78 6.84 -3.79
CA TRP A 55 12.38 7.28 -3.81
C TRP A 55 11.36 6.23 -3.35
N LEU A 56 11.79 4.99 -3.08
CA LEU A 56 10.92 3.96 -2.54
C LEU A 56 11.74 2.94 -1.76
N TRP A 57 11.51 2.87 -0.45
CA TRP A 57 12.06 1.84 0.40
C TRP A 57 10.95 0.97 0.97
N CYS A 58 11.20 -0.34 1.10
CA CYS A 58 10.31 -1.24 1.83
C CYS A 58 11.11 -2.37 2.49
N GLU A 59 10.74 -2.72 3.72
CA GLU A 59 11.53 -3.60 4.59
C GLU A 59 11.75 -5.00 3.99
N THR A 60 10.77 -5.51 3.24
CA THR A 60 10.84 -6.88 2.71
C THR A 60 11.88 -7.03 1.59
N TRP A 61 12.13 -5.96 0.82
CA TRP A 61 12.89 -6.05 -0.44
C TRP A 61 14.12 -5.13 -0.50
N CYS A 62 14.28 -4.21 0.46
CA CYS A 62 15.39 -3.27 0.50
C CYS A 62 16.29 -3.55 1.70
N ASP A 63 17.59 -3.31 1.55
CA ASP A 63 18.54 -3.42 2.66
C ASP A 63 18.25 -2.35 3.73
N ASP A 64 18.39 -2.71 5.01
CA ASP A 64 18.18 -1.80 6.15
C ASP A 64 19.05 -0.54 6.07
N ASN A 65 20.31 -0.70 5.65
CA ASN A 65 21.23 0.43 5.50
C ASN A 65 20.71 1.49 4.50
N SER A 66 19.96 1.07 3.47
CA SER A 66 19.42 1.98 2.46
C SER A 66 18.28 2.86 2.99
N LYS A 67 17.63 2.46 4.09
CA LYS A 67 16.56 3.22 4.76
C LYS A 67 17.01 4.64 5.14
N THR A 68 18.28 4.81 5.51
CA THR A 68 18.87 6.12 5.87
C THR A 68 18.80 7.15 4.74
N SER A 69 18.74 6.70 3.49
CA SER A 69 18.63 7.54 2.30
C SER A 69 17.21 7.58 1.72
N ALA A 70 16.27 6.85 2.30
CA ALA A 70 14.92 6.73 1.79
C ALA A 70 14.15 8.05 1.89
N LYS A 71 13.47 8.41 0.81
CA LYS A 71 12.58 9.59 0.72
C LYS A 71 11.14 9.25 1.02
N THR A 72 10.75 7.99 0.80
CA THR A 72 9.44 7.45 1.18
C THR A 72 9.60 5.98 1.57
N ILE A 73 8.69 5.51 2.41
CA ILE A 73 8.63 4.14 2.88
C ILE A 73 7.26 3.58 2.50
N ASP A 74 7.25 2.44 1.79
CA ASP A 74 6.05 1.64 1.59
C ASP A 74 6.01 0.48 2.59
N LEU A 75 4.88 0.34 3.28
CA LEU A 75 4.62 -0.77 4.18
C LEU A 75 4.09 -1.95 3.36
N CYS A 76 4.99 -2.52 2.56
CA CYS A 76 4.69 -3.64 1.68
C CYS A 76 4.31 -4.90 2.49
N ASN A 77 3.50 -5.77 1.89
CA ASN A 77 3.17 -7.05 2.52
C ASN A 77 4.41 -7.96 2.54
N ASN A 78 4.61 -8.65 3.66
CA ASN A 78 5.66 -9.66 3.79
C ASN A 78 5.11 -11.04 3.37
N PRO A 79 5.74 -11.76 2.42
CA PRO A 79 5.28 -13.09 2.03
C PRO A 79 5.55 -14.17 3.08
N LEU A 80 6.45 -13.92 4.04
CA LEU A 80 6.86 -14.86 5.09
C LEU A 80 6.10 -14.65 6.41
N THR A 81 5.50 -13.49 6.63
CA THR A 81 4.81 -13.14 7.88
C THR A 81 3.45 -12.49 7.61
N LYS A 82 2.55 -12.53 8.61
CA LYS A 82 1.24 -11.85 8.55
C LYS A 82 1.16 -10.69 9.54
N GLU A 83 2.26 -9.98 9.71
CA GLU A 83 2.29 -8.78 10.57
C GLU A 83 1.26 -7.76 10.07
N ALA A 84 0.45 -7.22 10.98
CA ALA A 84 -0.52 -6.20 10.64
C ALA A 84 0.18 -4.88 10.28
N LYS A 85 -0.39 -4.13 9.34
CA LYS A 85 0.22 -2.87 8.86
C LYS A 85 0.42 -1.84 9.96
N LEU A 86 -0.47 -1.76 10.96
CA LEU A 86 -0.33 -0.84 12.10
C LEU A 86 0.87 -1.21 12.96
N THR A 87 1.05 -2.50 13.26
CA THR A 87 2.22 -3.01 14.00
C THR A 87 3.51 -2.70 13.25
N ALA A 88 3.53 -2.98 11.94
CA ALA A 88 4.68 -2.66 11.09
C ALA A 88 4.96 -1.15 11.05
N ALA A 89 3.93 -0.30 10.94
CA ALA A 89 4.09 1.15 10.92
C ALA A 89 4.78 1.68 12.18
N MET A 90 4.30 1.26 13.36
CA MET A 90 4.86 1.67 14.66
C MET A 90 6.30 1.19 14.89
N ARG A 91 6.69 0.07 14.25
CA ARG A 91 8.03 -0.54 14.37
C ARG A 91 9.01 0.02 13.34
N ILE A 92 8.56 0.23 12.12
CA ILE A 92 9.38 0.63 10.97
C ILE A 92 9.55 2.15 10.93
N VAL A 93 8.52 2.93 11.25
CA VAL A 93 8.54 4.40 11.12
C VAL A 93 8.45 5.01 12.50
N GLU A 94 9.58 5.53 13.01
CA GLU A 94 9.70 6.02 14.38
C GLU A 94 8.73 7.18 14.66
N GLU A 95 8.56 8.07 13.69
CA GLU A 95 7.69 9.24 13.77
C GLU A 95 6.20 8.94 13.58
N TRP A 96 5.81 7.69 13.30
CA TRP A 96 4.41 7.34 13.03
C TRP A 96 3.49 7.64 14.22
N LYS A 97 3.96 7.36 15.44
CA LYS A 97 3.21 7.59 16.68
C LYS A 97 2.91 9.08 16.88
N ASP A 98 3.87 9.94 16.56
CA ASP A 98 3.72 11.38 16.72
C ASP A 98 2.64 11.94 15.79
N TYR A 99 2.60 11.46 14.54
CA TYR A 99 1.55 11.84 13.58
C TYR A 99 0.18 11.31 13.99
N ASP A 100 0.09 10.05 14.44
CA ASP A 100 -1.16 9.46 14.91
C ASP A 100 -1.72 10.24 16.10
N GLU A 101 -0.87 10.60 17.07
CA GLU A 101 -1.25 11.44 18.20
C GLU A 101 -1.69 12.86 17.78
N GLU A 102 -1.04 13.45 16.77
CA GLU A 102 -1.45 14.75 16.24
C GLU A 102 -2.86 14.71 15.68
N ILE A 103 -3.18 13.68 14.90
CA ILE A 103 -4.53 13.50 14.35
C ILE A 103 -5.55 13.25 15.45
N LYS A 104 -5.24 12.41 16.45
CA LYS A 104 -6.10 12.19 17.63
C LYS A 104 -6.42 13.49 18.36
N ARG A 105 -5.42 14.36 18.58
CA ARG A 105 -5.63 15.70 19.18
C ARG A 105 -6.52 16.59 18.31
N VAL A 106 -6.43 16.50 16.98
CA VAL A 106 -7.33 17.23 16.08
C VAL A 106 -8.76 16.70 16.19
N GLN A 107 -8.95 15.38 16.17
CA GLN A 107 -10.26 14.73 16.27
C GLN A 107 -10.96 15.08 17.59
N LEU A 108 -10.24 15.02 18.72
CA LEU A 108 -10.77 15.39 20.03
C LEU A 108 -11.24 16.85 20.08
N ARG A 109 -10.48 17.78 19.47
CA ARG A 109 -10.87 19.19 19.37
C ARG A 109 -12.15 19.41 18.56
N LEU A 110 -12.45 18.52 17.61
CA LEU A 110 -13.66 18.56 16.80
C LEU A 110 -14.85 17.85 17.46
N GLY A 111 -14.68 17.31 18.68
CA GLY A 111 -15.74 16.64 19.43
C GLY A 111 -15.97 15.18 19.00
N ALA A 112 -15.02 14.55 18.32
CA ALA A 112 -15.04 13.10 18.13
C ALA A 112 -14.83 12.40 19.49
N THR A 113 -15.68 11.43 19.80
CA THR A 113 -15.46 10.47 20.88
C THR A 113 -14.44 9.44 20.41
N ASP A 114 -13.55 9.04 21.32
CA ASP A 114 -12.45 8.11 21.05
C ASP A 114 -13.02 6.68 20.88
N ASP A 115 -13.73 6.43 19.77
CA ASP A 115 -14.28 5.14 19.41
C ASP A 115 -13.27 4.31 18.58
N HIS A 116 -12.00 4.39 18.96
CA HIS A 116 -10.97 3.50 18.45
C HIS A 116 -10.78 2.37 19.46
N GLU A 117 -11.60 1.33 19.32
CA GLU A 117 -11.34 0.04 19.95
C GLU A 117 -10.00 -0.48 19.44
N ASP A 118 -9.00 -0.55 20.33
CA ASP A 118 -7.79 -1.34 20.10
C ASP A 118 -8.23 -2.79 19.79
N GLU A 119 -8.09 -3.22 18.54
CA GLU A 119 -8.32 -4.62 18.10
C GLU A 119 -7.26 -5.59 18.66
N GLU A 120 -6.92 -5.52 19.95
CA GLU A 120 -6.01 -6.48 20.60
C GLU A 120 -6.71 -7.50 21.51
N ASN A 121 -8.04 -7.47 21.66
CA ASN A 121 -8.73 -8.35 22.63
C ASN A 121 -9.77 -9.34 22.08
N THR A 122 -9.87 -9.54 20.76
CA THR A 122 -10.81 -10.51 20.16
C THR A 122 -10.28 -11.95 20.09
N SER A 123 -8.98 -12.17 20.31
CA SER A 123 -8.39 -13.53 20.29
C SER A 123 -8.59 -14.31 21.59
N HIS A 124 -8.97 -13.67 22.71
CA HIS A 124 -9.16 -14.33 24.01
C HIS A 124 -10.61 -14.70 24.35
N ARG A 125 -11.60 -14.33 23.52
CA ARG A 125 -13.02 -14.62 23.76
C ARG A 125 -13.58 -15.83 23.01
N GLN A 126 -12.84 -16.40 22.05
CA GLN A 126 -13.32 -17.56 21.27
C GLN A 126 -13.07 -18.93 21.92
N SER A 127 -12.51 -19.01 23.13
CA SER A 127 -12.25 -20.30 23.80
C SER A 127 -13.44 -20.87 24.59
N HIS A 128 -14.60 -20.20 24.63
CA HIS A 128 -15.76 -20.64 25.43
C HIS A 128 -17.10 -20.53 24.67
N SER A 129 -17.20 -21.15 23.50
CA SER A 129 -18.51 -21.55 22.97
C SER A 129 -18.39 -22.90 22.28
N GLN A 130 -19.10 -23.87 22.85
CA GLN A 130 -19.11 -25.28 22.52
C GLN A 130 -19.55 -25.51 21.07
N HIS A 131 -18.82 -26.34 20.33
CA HIS A 131 -19.38 -27.10 19.22
C HIS A 131 -19.52 -28.56 19.67
N THR A 132 -20.76 -28.92 19.99
CA THR A 132 -21.21 -30.31 20.11
C THR A 132 -21.46 -30.86 18.69
N GLU A 133 -21.08 -32.12 18.48
CA GLU A 133 -21.19 -32.88 17.23
C GLU A 133 -22.62 -32.95 16.67
N LEU A 134 -22.73 -32.88 15.33
CA LEU A 134 -23.40 -33.82 14.43
C LEU A 134 -23.14 -33.45 12.96
#